data_AF-A0A3N1B180-F1
#
_entry.id   AF-A0A3N1B180-F1
#
_cell.length_a   1.000
_cell.length_b   1.000
_cell.length_c   1.000
_cell.angle_alpha   90.00
_cell.angle_beta   90.00
_cell.angle_gamma   90.00
#
_symmetry.space_group_name_H-M   'P 1'
#
loop_
_entity.id
_entity.type
_entity.pdbx_description
1 polymer ?
#
loop_
_entity_poly.entity_id
_entity_poly.type
_entity_poly.pdbx_seq_one_letter_code
_entity_poly.pdbx_strand_id
1 'polypeptide(L)'
;MRVEFTTRPQSSLRIRIGMSTPALQIAGIGDSRGGVVRTLASLFIAGLSEKDRTPESLASAVEDITNSTLFELAVANGVNVAAMDFPRLETVTAEQFDTGPPPKVPQLRYSPEASALFRYAQSAERQPLLRFLAFYQVMEHFFPTYTERDVLDRIRQIVVDPSFNPDDKTKLSRLAQTIRAKNFPSEKDQLRATIQHCVDADDLENFIKADSQRARFVGLKAGGLRHIKQISLRDQGSTLGTQVADRIYDLRCRIVHAKDGGGPSRAELLLPFGPEAKLLSHDIEIARFVAQKVLIASARTTTWT
;
A
#
# COMPACT_ATOMS: atom_id res chain seq x y z
N MET A 1 -22.50 21.85 18.59
CA MET A 1 -23.40 20.68 18.72
C MET A 1 -22.74 19.64 19.61
N ARG A 2 -23.47 19.06 20.57
CA ARG A 2 -22.98 18.08 21.56
C ARG A 2 -23.95 16.89 21.56
N VAL A 3 -23.43 15.67 21.45
CA VAL A 3 -24.20 14.42 21.52
C VAL A 3 -23.66 13.60 22.68
N GLU A 4 -24.53 13.21 23.60
CA GLU A 4 -24.20 12.35 24.74
C GLU A 4 -24.89 11.01 24.58
N PHE A 5 -24.14 9.94 24.84
CA PHE A 5 -24.66 8.59 24.78
C PHE A 5 -25.31 8.23 26.11
N THR A 6 -26.46 7.53 26.06
CA THR A 6 -27.14 7.05 27.26
C THR A 6 -26.28 6.02 27.98
N THR A 7 -25.97 6.28 29.25
CA THR A 7 -25.14 5.40 30.08
C THR A 7 -25.88 4.13 30.48
N ARG A 8 -25.20 2.98 30.46
CA ARG A 8 -25.76 1.72 30.98
C ARG A 8 -25.79 1.75 32.52
N PRO A 9 -26.84 1.21 33.19
CA PRO A 9 -27.01 1.32 34.64
C PRO A 9 -25.87 0.77 35.50
N GLN A 10 -25.08 -0.17 34.98
CA GLN A 10 -23.95 -0.82 35.67
C GLN A 10 -22.57 -0.42 35.12
N SER A 11 -22.49 0.59 34.25
CA SER A 11 -21.24 1.02 33.63
C SER A 11 -20.85 2.42 34.08
N SER A 12 -19.58 2.58 34.49
CA SER A 12 -18.97 3.89 34.71
C SER A 12 -18.62 4.63 33.41
N LEU A 13 -18.70 3.94 32.27
CA LEU A 13 -18.30 4.46 30.98
C LEU A 13 -19.25 5.56 30.50
N ARG A 14 -18.69 6.72 30.16
CA ARG A 14 -19.40 7.86 29.58
C ARG A 14 -18.76 8.23 28.26
N ILE A 15 -19.58 8.34 27.23
CA ILE A 15 -19.16 8.65 25.86
C ILE A 15 -19.89 9.91 25.40
N ARG A 16 -19.15 10.84 24.81
CA ARG A 16 -19.67 12.10 24.29
C ARG A 16 -18.97 12.48 22.99
N ILE A 17 -19.72 13.00 22.03
CA ILE A 17 -19.17 13.65 20.83
C ILE A 17 -19.47 15.14 20.89
N GLY A 18 -18.48 15.98 20.63
CA GLY A 18 -18.68 17.43 20.58
C GLY A 18 -17.45 18.17 20.07
N MET A 19 -17.53 19.49 20.02
CA MET A 19 -16.41 20.31 19.60
C MET A 19 -15.17 20.06 20.46
N SER A 20 -14.01 20.03 19.82
CA SER A 20 -12.70 19.97 20.47
C SER A 20 -12.56 21.11 21.48
N THR A 21 -12.05 20.83 22.67
CA THR A 21 -11.86 21.86 23.71
C THR A 21 -10.80 22.87 23.27
N PRO A 22 -10.82 24.13 23.77
CA PRO A 22 -9.77 25.11 23.47
C PRO A 22 -8.35 24.59 23.77
N ALA A 23 -8.18 23.80 24.84
CA ALA A 23 -6.89 23.16 25.16
C ALA A 23 -6.43 22.15 24.10
N LEU A 24 -7.36 21.38 23.51
CA LEU A 24 -7.08 20.46 22.41
C LEU A 24 -6.83 21.19 21.08
N GLN A 25 -7.49 22.32 20.87
CA GLN A 25 -7.21 23.22 19.75
C GLN A 25 -5.80 23.80 19.88
N ILE A 26 -5.41 24.26 21.06
CA ILE A 26 -4.07 24.79 21.35
C ILE A 26 -2.99 23.72 21.23
N ALA A 27 -3.23 22.50 21.72
CA ALA A 27 -2.31 21.37 21.54
C ALA A 27 -2.14 20.98 20.05
N GLY A 28 -3.14 21.25 19.20
CA GLY A 28 -3.04 21.12 17.76
C GLY A 28 -2.39 22.31 17.04
N ILE A 29 -2.28 23.48 17.68
CA ILE A 29 -1.63 24.69 17.19
C ILE A 29 -0.16 24.70 17.66
N GLY A 30 0.54 23.59 17.40
CA GLY A 30 1.96 23.44 17.77
C GLY A 30 2.94 24.24 16.91
N ASP A 31 2.47 25.11 16.01
CA ASP A 31 3.36 25.93 15.19
C ASP A 31 2.92 27.40 15.14
N SER A 32 3.91 28.28 15.23
CA SER A 32 3.83 29.73 15.55
C SER A 32 3.22 30.60 14.45
N ARG A 33 2.43 30.03 13.52
CA ARG A 33 1.91 30.74 12.35
C ARG A 33 0.47 30.35 12.01
N GLY A 34 -0.46 30.71 12.90
CA GLY A 34 -1.83 31.09 12.54
C GLY A 34 -2.72 30.09 11.77
N GLY A 35 -2.34 28.82 11.66
CA GLY A 35 -3.17 27.79 11.05
C GLY A 35 -4.35 27.46 11.95
N VAL A 36 -5.56 27.90 11.60
CA VAL A 36 -6.78 27.51 12.31
C VAL A 36 -7.07 26.05 11.99
N VAL A 37 -6.84 25.15 12.95
CA VAL A 37 -7.37 23.79 12.91
C VAL A 37 -8.90 23.94 12.82
N ARG A 38 -9.48 23.61 11.66
CA ARG A 38 -10.94 23.48 11.55
C ARG A 38 -11.38 22.51 12.65
N THR A 39 -12.26 23.00 13.51
CA THR A 39 -12.72 22.30 14.71
C THR A 39 -13.46 21.02 14.34
N LEU A 40 -12.71 19.92 14.31
CA LEU A 40 -13.29 18.59 14.14
C LEU A 40 -13.95 18.17 15.45
N ALA A 41 -15.06 17.44 15.34
CA ALA A 41 -15.71 16.84 16.49
C ALA A 41 -14.77 15.81 17.13
N SER A 42 -14.67 15.82 18.46
CA SER A 42 -13.86 14.89 19.24
C SER A 42 -14.76 13.91 19.99
N LEU A 43 -14.31 12.67 20.08
CA LEU A 43 -14.89 11.64 20.94
C LEU A 43 -14.25 11.74 22.34
N PHE A 44 -15.07 11.93 23.35
CA PHE A 44 -14.67 12.01 24.75
C PHE A 44 -15.11 10.74 25.46
N ILE A 45 -14.13 10.05 26.05
CA ILE A 45 -14.32 8.81 26.79
C ILE A 45 -13.94 9.08 28.25
N ALA A 46 -14.83 8.76 29.19
CA ALA A 46 -14.59 8.92 30.62
C ALA A 46 -15.07 7.70 31.40
N GLY A 47 -14.52 7.49 32.59
CA GLY A 47 -14.90 6.39 33.48
C GLY A 47 -14.32 5.03 33.10
N LEU A 48 -13.13 5.03 32.48
CA LEU A 48 -12.31 3.83 32.26
C LEU A 48 -11.87 3.22 33.61
N SER A 49 -11.61 1.90 33.61
CA SER A 49 -11.31 1.15 34.83
C SER A 49 -9.90 1.46 35.34
N GLU A 50 -9.65 1.20 36.63
CA GLU A 50 -8.29 1.30 37.20
C GLU A 50 -7.29 0.33 36.56
N LYS A 51 -7.78 -0.73 35.89
CA LYS A 51 -6.97 -1.70 35.17
C LYS A 51 -6.32 -1.14 33.90
N ASP A 52 -6.82 -0.02 33.38
CA ASP A 52 -6.37 0.60 32.13
C ASP A 52 -5.33 1.72 32.33
N ARG A 53 -4.59 1.72 33.46
CA ARG A 53 -3.63 2.80 33.78
C ARG A 53 -2.33 2.74 32.96
N THR A 54 -1.95 1.58 32.42
CA THR A 54 -0.75 1.51 31.58
C THR A 54 -1.03 2.17 30.23
N PRO A 55 -0.06 2.88 29.62
CA PRO A 55 -0.25 3.52 28.32
C PRO A 55 -0.78 2.57 27.25
N GLU A 56 -0.31 1.32 27.25
CA GLU A 56 -0.70 0.30 26.27
C GLU A 56 -2.14 -0.19 26.50
N SER A 57 -2.52 -0.47 27.75
CA SER A 57 -3.89 -0.91 28.09
C SER A 57 -4.89 0.22 27.84
N LEU A 58 -4.50 1.46 28.14
CA LEU A 58 -5.31 2.63 27.88
C LEU A 58 -5.56 2.83 26.39
N ALA A 59 -4.52 2.72 25.56
CA ALA A 59 -4.64 2.85 24.11
C ALA A 59 -5.57 1.79 23.53
N SER A 60 -5.40 0.53 23.95
CA SER A 60 -6.26 -0.59 23.52
C SER A 60 -7.72 -0.34 23.92
N ALA A 61 -7.98 0.04 25.17
CA ALA A 61 -9.34 0.29 25.64
C ALA A 61 -10.01 1.46 24.89
N VAL A 62 -9.27 2.54 24.62
CA VAL A 62 -9.76 3.68 23.84
C VAL A 62 -10.08 3.27 22.41
N GLU A 63 -9.22 2.45 21.79
CA GLU A 63 -9.45 1.94 20.44
C GLU A 63 -10.72 1.07 20.37
N ASP A 64 -10.88 0.12 21.30
CA ASP A 64 -12.05 -0.76 21.37
C ASP A 64 -13.36 0.01 21.55
N ILE A 65 -13.37 0.98 22.48
CA ILE A 65 -14.55 1.82 22.74
C ILE A 65 -14.86 2.70 21.53
N THR A 66 -13.84 3.28 20.90
CA THR A 66 -14.00 4.11 19.71
C THR A 66 -14.61 3.30 18.57
N ASN A 67 -14.01 2.15 18.23
CA ASN A 67 -14.49 1.29 17.15
C ASN A 67 -15.93 0.84 17.39
N SER A 68 -16.27 0.42 18.61
CA SER A 68 -17.63 0.01 18.97
C SER A 68 -18.64 1.16 18.84
N THR A 69 -18.27 2.36 19.32
CA THR A 69 -19.12 3.55 19.25
C THR A 69 -19.39 3.97 17.80
N LEU A 70 -18.34 4.01 16.98
CA LEU A 70 -18.45 4.41 15.59
C LEU A 70 -19.28 3.41 14.77
N PHE A 71 -19.13 2.11 15.05
CA PHE A 71 -19.96 1.07 14.45
C PHE A 71 -21.43 1.21 14.83
N GLU A 72 -21.74 1.37 16.13
CA GLU A 72 -23.13 1.56 16.57
C GLU A 72 -23.76 2.81 15.95
N LEU A 73 -23.03 3.93 15.88
CA LEU A 73 -23.52 5.14 15.19
C LEU A 73 -23.80 4.92 13.71
N ALA A 74 -22.94 4.18 13.01
CA ALA A 74 -23.14 3.87 11.61
C ALA A 74 -24.41 3.03 11.40
N VAL A 75 -24.62 2.02 12.24
CA VAL A 75 -25.75 1.09 12.12
C VAL A 75 -27.07 1.70 12.62
N ALA A 76 -27.08 2.25 13.83
CA ALA A 76 -28.30 2.73 14.48
C ALA A 76 -28.73 4.13 14.01
N ASN A 77 -27.77 4.96 13.56
CA ASN A 77 -28.03 6.36 13.24
C ASN A 77 -27.67 6.73 11.79
N GLY A 78 -27.09 5.82 11.01
CA GLY A 78 -26.64 6.11 9.63
C GLY A 78 -25.48 7.11 9.56
N VAL A 79 -24.80 7.36 10.69
CA VAL A 79 -23.72 8.35 10.79
C VAL A 79 -22.39 7.64 10.50
N ASN A 80 -21.87 7.85 9.29
CA ASN A 80 -20.58 7.29 8.87
C ASN A 80 -19.46 8.29 9.15
N VAL A 81 -18.76 8.09 10.28
CA VAL A 81 -17.58 8.87 10.65
C VAL A 81 -16.42 7.95 11.00
N ALA A 82 -15.20 8.36 10.67
CA ALA A 82 -13.99 7.64 11.01
C ALA A 82 -13.19 8.41 12.06
N ALA A 83 -12.58 7.69 12.99
CA ALA A 83 -11.56 8.28 13.85
C ALA A 83 -10.38 8.72 12.97
N MET A 84 -9.90 9.93 13.21
CA MET A 84 -8.67 10.43 12.59
C MET A 84 -7.59 10.47 13.65
N ASP A 85 -6.40 10.00 13.30
CA ASP A 85 -5.21 10.37 14.06
C ASP A 85 -5.10 11.89 14.07
N PHE A 86 -4.70 12.46 15.21
CA PHE A 86 -4.33 13.87 15.23
C PHE A 86 -3.27 14.08 14.16
N PRO A 87 -3.58 14.85 13.09
CA PRO A 87 -2.54 15.13 12.13
C PRO A 87 -1.45 15.86 12.91
N ARG A 88 -0.22 15.34 12.88
CA ARG A 88 0.90 16.30 12.90
C ARG A 88 0.59 17.18 11.72
N LEU A 89 0.21 18.43 12.01
CA LEU A 89 0.22 19.45 10.98
C LEU A 89 1.66 19.43 10.49
N GLU A 90 1.90 18.75 9.38
CA GLU A 90 3.01 19.14 8.55
C GLU A 90 2.65 20.56 8.18
N THR A 91 3.36 21.49 8.81
CA THR A 91 3.44 22.85 8.32
C THR A 91 4.02 22.69 6.92
N VAL A 92 3.13 22.50 5.95
CA VAL A 92 3.41 22.86 4.58
C VAL A 92 3.55 24.36 4.69
N THR A 93 4.78 24.82 4.98
CA THR A 93 5.21 26.12 4.50
C THR A 93 4.68 26.16 3.08
N ALA A 94 3.91 27.19 2.75
CA ALA A 94 3.66 27.50 1.36
C ALA A 94 5.03 27.78 0.75
N GLU A 95 5.80 26.73 0.49
CA GLU A 95 6.78 26.70 -0.55
C GLU A 95 5.98 27.22 -1.73
N GLN A 96 6.42 28.36 -2.23
CA GLN A 96 5.94 28.87 -3.50
C GLN A 96 5.88 27.65 -4.40
N PHE A 97 4.66 27.24 -4.79
CA PHE A 97 4.48 26.07 -5.63
C PHE A 97 5.41 26.32 -6.81
N ASP A 98 6.54 25.62 -6.84
CA ASP A 98 7.40 25.64 -8.00
C ASP A 98 6.56 24.94 -9.05
N THR A 99 5.88 25.74 -9.88
CA THR A 99 5.01 25.23 -10.94
C THR A 99 5.81 24.44 -11.96
N GLY A 100 7.14 24.41 -11.81
CA GLY A 100 8.06 23.76 -12.71
C GLY A 100 7.95 24.37 -14.10
N PRO A 101 8.50 23.69 -15.11
CA PRO A 101 8.20 24.04 -16.49
C PRO A 101 6.70 23.85 -16.77
N PRO A 102 6.10 24.68 -17.65
CA PRO A 102 4.70 24.54 -18.02
C PRO A 102 4.42 23.13 -18.55
N PRO A 103 3.24 22.55 -18.23
CA PRO A 103 2.90 21.21 -18.66
C PRO A 103 2.88 21.13 -20.19
N LYS A 104 3.59 20.15 -20.75
CA LYS A 104 3.61 19.88 -22.19
C LYS A 104 2.47 18.95 -22.55
N VAL A 105 1.97 19.06 -23.78
CA VAL A 105 1.10 18.04 -24.37
C VAL A 105 1.83 16.68 -24.27
N PRO A 106 1.22 15.62 -23.71
CA PRO A 106 1.88 14.33 -23.58
C PRO A 106 2.37 13.82 -24.94
N GLN A 107 3.39 12.97 -25.00
CA GLN A 107 3.79 12.31 -26.27
C GLN A 107 3.41 10.82 -26.28
N LEU A 108 2.94 10.33 -25.14
CA LEU A 108 2.63 8.94 -24.87
C LEU A 108 1.15 8.80 -24.55
N ARG A 109 0.57 7.70 -25.02
CA ARG A 109 -0.76 7.24 -24.68
C ARG A 109 -0.64 6.04 -23.74
N TYR A 110 -1.32 6.13 -22.60
CA TYR A 110 -1.36 5.10 -21.57
C TYR A 110 -2.69 4.32 -21.64
N SER A 111 -2.75 3.12 -21.04
CA SER A 111 -4.02 2.39 -20.90
C SER A 111 -5.02 3.23 -20.10
N PRO A 112 -6.25 3.45 -20.61
CA PRO A 112 -7.28 4.17 -19.88
C PRO A 112 -7.61 3.56 -18.51
N GLU A 113 -7.68 2.23 -18.44
CA GLU A 113 -8.03 1.46 -17.23
C GLU A 113 -6.92 1.60 -16.18
N ALA A 114 -5.68 1.28 -16.55
CA ALA A 114 -4.54 1.38 -15.64
C ALA A 114 -4.27 2.83 -15.22
N SER A 115 -4.48 3.81 -16.10
CA SER A 115 -4.37 5.23 -15.77
C SER A 115 -5.47 5.69 -14.81
N ALA A 116 -6.69 5.17 -14.94
CA ALA A 116 -7.77 5.45 -14.02
C ALA A 116 -7.47 4.88 -12.62
N LEU A 117 -6.97 3.64 -12.54
CA LEU A 117 -6.52 3.03 -11.28
C LEU A 117 -5.39 3.82 -10.62
N PHE A 118 -4.41 4.28 -11.41
CA PHE A 118 -3.33 5.11 -10.89
C PHE A 118 -3.84 6.43 -10.33
N ARG A 119 -4.76 7.12 -11.02
CA ARG A 119 -5.38 8.36 -10.50
C ARG A 119 -6.23 8.10 -9.26
N TYR A 120 -6.95 6.98 -9.22
CA TYR A 120 -7.73 6.56 -8.06
C TYR A 120 -6.82 6.38 -6.83
N ALA A 121 -5.67 5.70 -6.99
CA ALA A 121 -4.66 5.57 -5.95
C ALA A 121 -4.18 6.94 -5.44
N GLN A 122 -3.92 7.89 -6.34
CA GLN A 122 -3.51 9.26 -5.96
C GLN A 122 -4.59 10.00 -5.15
N SER A 123 -5.87 9.78 -5.46
CA SER A 123 -6.98 10.42 -4.73
C SER A 123 -7.21 9.82 -3.32
N ALA A 124 -6.71 8.62 -3.06
CA ALA A 124 -6.94 7.85 -1.83
C ALA A 124 -5.88 8.11 -0.74
N GLU A 125 -5.39 9.34 -0.59
CA GLU A 125 -4.27 9.67 0.31
C GLU A 125 -4.51 9.27 1.77
N ARG A 126 -5.75 9.44 2.25
CA ARG A 126 -6.16 9.09 3.62
C ARG A 126 -6.58 7.63 3.81
N GLN A 127 -6.40 6.79 2.79
CA GLN A 127 -6.80 5.39 2.80
C GLN A 127 -5.62 4.52 2.35
N PRO A 128 -4.61 4.30 3.23
CA PRO A 128 -3.33 3.69 2.86
C PRO A 128 -3.49 2.31 2.19
N LEU A 129 -4.37 1.46 2.72
CA LEU A 129 -4.62 0.12 2.16
C LEU A 129 -5.22 0.21 0.76
N LEU A 130 -6.23 1.06 0.57
CA LEU A 130 -6.87 1.24 -0.72
C LEU A 130 -5.88 1.83 -1.74
N ARG A 131 -5.10 2.82 -1.33
CA ARG A 131 -4.05 3.43 -2.14
C ARG A 131 -3.02 2.41 -2.59
N PHE A 132 -2.56 1.55 -1.68
CA PHE A 132 -1.65 0.45 -2.00
C PHE A 132 -2.28 -0.52 -3.00
N LEU A 133 -3.51 -1.00 -2.73
CA LEU A 133 -4.22 -1.94 -3.61
C LEU A 133 -4.49 -1.36 -4.99
N ALA A 134 -4.82 -0.08 -5.10
CA ALA A 134 -5.02 0.57 -6.38
C ALA A 134 -3.73 0.63 -7.21
N PHE A 135 -2.57 0.89 -6.60
CA PHE A 135 -1.27 0.76 -7.29
C PHE A 135 -0.95 -0.70 -7.66
N TYR A 136 -1.29 -1.66 -6.81
CA TYR A 136 -1.15 -3.08 -7.12
C TYR A 136 -1.98 -3.47 -8.36
N GLN A 137 -3.22 -3.02 -8.43
CA GLN A 137 -4.13 -3.29 -9.55
C GLN A 137 -3.63 -2.70 -10.88
N VAL A 138 -2.87 -1.59 -10.84
CA VAL A 138 -2.15 -1.09 -12.03
C VAL A 138 -1.16 -2.12 -12.54
N MET A 139 -0.40 -2.78 -11.65
CA MET A 139 0.54 -3.83 -12.04
C MET A 139 -0.20 -5.08 -12.54
N GLU A 140 -1.25 -5.48 -11.83
CA GLU A 140 -2.09 -6.65 -12.13
C GLU A 140 -2.71 -6.56 -13.53
N HIS A 141 -3.15 -5.37 -13.95
CA HIS A 141 -3.66 -5.12 -15.30
C HIS A 141 -2.70 -5.61 -16.40
N PHE A 142 -1.38 -5.56 -16.15
CA PHE A 142 -0.37 -5.98 -17.12
C PHE A 142 0.23 -7.36 -16.89
N PHE A 143 -0.21 -8.09 -15.85
CA PHE A 143 0.27 -9.45 -15.57
C PHE A 143 0.18 -10.38 -16.79
N PRO A 144 -0.95 -10.44 -17.55
CA PRO A 144 -1.03 -11.30 -18.73
C PRO A 144 0.03 -10.94 -19.78
N THR A 145 0.20 -9.64 -20.05
CA THR A 145 1.12 -9.12 -21.07
C THR A 145 2.56 -9.54 -20.80
N TYR A 146 3.05 -9.31 -19.58
CA TYR A 146 4.45 -9.59 -19.27
C TYR A 146 4.72 -11.06 -19.00
N THR A 147 3.72 -11.79 -18.50
CA THR A 147 3.80 -13.25 -18.36
C THR A 147 3.82 -13.95 -19.73
N GLU A 148 3.12 -13.43 -20.73
CA GLU A 148 3.19 -13.92 -22.10
C GLU A 148 4.59 -13.68 -22.69
N ARG A 149 5.11 -12.45 -22.59
CA ARG A 149 6.46 -12.08 -23.04
C ARG A 149 7.53 -13.00 -22.45
N ASP A 150 7.48 -13.24 -21.14
CA ASP A 150 8.42 -14.10 -20.44
C ASP A 150 8.49 -15.53 -21.01
N VAL A 151 7.35 -16.05 -21.49
CA VAL A 151 7.30 -17.37 -22.12
C VAL A 151 7.76 -17.34 -23.57
N LEU A 152 7.41 -16.30 -24.32
CA LEU A 152 7.91 -16.12 -25.67
C LEU A 152 9.44 -16.01 -25.70
N ASP A 153 10.03 -15.31 -24.73
CA ASP A 153 11.48 -15.18 -24.59
C ASP A 153 12.15 -16.54 -24.29
N ARG A 154 11.57 -17.36 -23.41
CA ARG A 154 12.06 -18.72 -23.13
C ARG A 154 11.94 -19.64 -24.35
N ILE A 155 10.81 -19.58 -25.06
CA ILE A 155 10.62 -20.34 -26.31
C ILE A 155 11.68 -19.91 -27.34
N ARG A 156 11.89 -18.60 -27.49
CA ARG A 156 12.89 -18.05 -28.40
C ARG A 156 14.29 -18.52 -28.05
N GLN A 157 14.67 -18.52 -26.77
CA GLN A 157 15.96 -19.03 -26.31
C GLN A 157 16.16 -20.50 -26.67
N ILE A 158 15.13 -21.34 -26.52
CA ILE A 158 15.19 -22.77 -26.88
C ILE A 158 15.34 -22.95 -28.39
N VAL A 159 14.59 -22.20 -29.20
CA VAL A 159 14.54 -22.37 -30.65
C VAL A 159 15.76 -21.79 -31.37
N VAL A 160 16.36 -20.73 -30.83
CA VAL A 160 17.56 -20.08 -31.40
C VAL A 160 18.85 -20.82 -31.04
N ASP A 161 18.83 -21.71 -30.05
CA ASP A 161 19.98 -22.53 -29.67
C ASP A 161 20.46 -23.38 -30.87
N PRO A 162 21.73 -23.25 -31.31
CA PRO A 162 22.24 -23.98 -32.47
C PRO A 162 22.20 -25.50 -32.31
N SER A 163 22.11 -26.01 -31.08
CA SER A 163 21.94 -27.43 -30.81
C SER A 163 20.49 -27.90 -31.01
N PHE A 164 19.51 -26.99 -31.03
CA PHE A 164 18.10 -27.34 -31.13
C PHE A 164 17.80 -28.06 -32.44
N ASN A 165 17.35 -29.30 -32.33
CA ASN A 165 16.93 -30.11 -33.45
C ASN A 165 15.41 -30.35 -33.35
N PRO A 166 14.61 -29.87 -34.33
CA PRO A 166 13.16 -30.06 -34.32
C PRO A 166 12.74 -31.53 -34.44
N ASP A 167 13.60 -32.42 -34.92
CA ASP A 167 13.30 -33.85 -35.06
C ASP A 167 13.60 -34.65 -33.76
N ASP A 168 14.27 -34.03 -32.79
CA ASP A 168 14.56 -34.65 -31.49
C ASP A 168 13.35 -34.58 -30.56
N LYS A 169 12.70 -35.73 -30.35
CA LYS A 169 11.54 -35.89 -29.46
C LYS A 169 11.80 -35.38 -28.04
N THR A 170 13.03 -35.43 -27.53
CA THR A 170 13.35 -34.97 -26.17
C THR A 170 13.33 -33.44 -26.09
N LYS A 171 13.86 -32.75 -27.11
CA LYS A 171 13.84 -31.28 -27.20
C LYS A 171 12.44 -30.75 -27.48
N LEU A 172 11.68 -31.42 -28.35
CA LEU A 172 10.26 -31.13 -28.55
C LEU A 172 9.45 -31.31 -27.25
N SER A 173 9.75 -32.34 -26.45
CA SER A 173 9.09 -32.55 -25.15
C SER A 173 9.39 -31.43 -24.16
N ARG A 174 10.65 -30.93 -24.11
CA ARG A 174 11.03 -29.76 -23.29
C ARG A 174 10.32 -28.47 -23.74
N LEU A 175 10.21 -28.25 -25.05
CA LEU A 175 9.45 -27.13 -25.60
C LEU A 175 7.96 -27.24 -25.25
N ALA A 176 7.36 -28.42 -25.44
CA ALA A 176 5.98 -28.69 -25.08
C ALA A 176 5.74 -28.55 -23.57
N GLN A 177 6.68 -28.95 -22.71
CA GLN A 177 6.64 -28.69 -21.27
C GLN A 177 6.74 -27.20 -20.94
N THR A 178 7.57 -26.42 -21.65
CA THR A 178 7.65 -24.97 -21.45
C THR A 178 6.31 -24.29 -21.76
N ILE A 179 5.61 -24.79 -22.80
CA ILE A 179 4.26 -24.33 -23.16
C ILE A 179 3.21 -24.84 -22.15
N ARG A 180 3.31 -26.10 -21.67
CA ARG A 180 2.33 -26.75 -20.78
C ARG A 180 2.50 -26.46 -19.29
N ALA A 181 3.70 -26.14 -18.81
CA ALA A 181 3.98 -25.80 -17.39
C ALA A 181 3.20 -24.56 -16.92
N LYS A 182 2.53 -23.88 -17.86
CA LYS A 182 1.64 -22.74 -17.70
C LYS A 182 0.18 -23.10 -17.34
N ASN A 183 -0.07 -24.14 -16.55
CA ASN A 183 -1.31 -24.16 -15.78
C ASN A 183 -1.20 -23.08 -14.67
N PHE A 184 -1.44 -21.83 -15.06
CA PHE A 184 -1.52 -20.61 -14.25
C PHE A 184 -0.26 -20.31 -13.41
N PRO A 185 0.73 -19.56 -13.93
CA PRO A 185 1.81 -19.04 -13.11
C PRO A 185 1.20 -18.30 -11.93
N SER A 186 1.76 -18.49 -10.74
CA SER A 186 1.21 -17.90 -9.53
C SER A 186 1.15 -16.38 -9.68
N GLU A 187 0.17 -15.73 -9.04
CA GLU A 187 0.06 -14.27 -9.03
C GLU A 187 1.38 -13.59 -8.67
N LYS A 188 2.13 -14.21 -7.75
CA LYS A 188 3.48 -13.81 -7.37
C LYS A 188 4.49 -13.88 -8.52
N ASP A 189 4.47 -14.94 -9.32
CA ASP A 189 5.36 -15.08 -10.48
C ASP A 189 4.98 -14.09 -11.59
N GLN A 190 3.69 -13.83 -11.77
CA GLN A 190 3.21 -12.82 -12.71
C GLN A 190 3.66 -11.40 -12.32
N LEU A 191 3.61 -11.09 -11.02
CA LEU A 191 4.13 -9.82 -10.49
C LEU A 191 5.65 -9.71 -10.70
N ARG A 192 6.41 -10.77 -10.40
CA ARG A 192 7.87 -10.80 -10.64
C ARG A 192 8.20 -10.53 -12.10
N ALA A 193 7.56 -11.24 -13.02
CA ALA A 193 7.77 -11.03 -14.46
C ALA A 193 7.44 -9.57 -14.85
N THR A 194 6.31 -9.05 -14.38
CA THR A 194 5.90 -7.66 -14.67
C THR A 194 6.94 -6.65 -14.21
N ILE A 195 7.45 -6.76 -12.98
CA ILE A 195 8.46 -5.83 -12.45
C ILE A 195 9.79 -5.99 -13.20
N GLN A 196 10.25 -7.22 -13.44
CA GLN A 196 11.52 -7.48 -14.13
C GLN A 196 11.55 -6.95 -15.58
N HIS A 197 10.41 -6.96 -16.28
CA HIS A 197 10.32 -6.41 -17.63
C HIS A 197 10.16 -4.89 -17.69
N CYS A 198 9.64 -4.26 -16.62
CA CYS A 198 9.27 -2.83 -16.65
C CYS A 198 10.21 -1.92 -15.86
N VAL A 199 10.94 -2.47 -14.90
CA VAL A 199 11.69 -1.69 -13.92
C VAL A 199 13.16 -2.06 -14.01
N ASP A 200 13.96 -1.09 -14.41
CA ASP A 200 15.42 -1.20 -14.39
C ASP A 200 15.95 -1.32 -12.95
N ALA A 201 16.96 -2.16 -12.75
CA ALA A 201 17.49 -2.45 -11.42
C ALA A 201 18.21 -1.24 -10.81
N ASP A 202 18.93 -0.46 -11.60
CA ASP A 202 19.66 0.73 -11.14
C ASP A 202 18.67 1.85 -10.81
N ASP A 203 17.65 2.05 -11.65
CA ASP A 203 16.56 2.99 -11.37
C ASP A 203 15.84 2.67 -10.05
N LEU A 204 15.57 1.38 -9.79
CA LEU A 204 14.92 0.93 -8.57
C LEU A 204 15.82 1.11 -7.35
N GLU A 205 17.10 0.80 -7.47
CA GLU A 205 18.09 1.00 -6.41
C GLU A 205 18.24 2.49 -6.08
N ASN A 206 18.39 3.34 -7.10
CA ASN A 206 18.46 4.79 -6.97
C ASN A 206 17.20 5.35 -6.32
N PHE A 207 16.02 4.89 -6.74
CA PHE A 207 14.77 5.29 -6.11
C PHE A 207 14.74 4.90 -4.64
N ILE A 208 15.10 3.67 -4.26
CA ILE A 208 15.09 3.27 -2.85
C ILE A 208 16.09 4.11 -2.03
N LYS A 209 17.30 4.35 -2.57
CA LYS A 209 18.36 5.11 -1.89
C LYS A 209 18.12 6.63 -1.80
N ALA A 210 17.28 7.19 -2.67
CA ALA A 210 16.99 8.63 -2.69
C ALA A 210 16.38 9.13 -1.36
N ASP A 211 15.78 8.24 -0.56
CA ASP A 211 15.37 8.54 0.81
C ASP A 211 15.99 7.50 1.77
N SER A 212 16.86 7.99 2.65
CA SER A 212 17.51 7.17 3.68
C SER A 212 16.52 6.48 4.64
N GLN A 213 15.37 7.10 4.93
CA GLN A 213 14.34 6.51 5.79
C GLN A 213 13.65 5.36 5.07
N ARG A 214 13.28 5.54 3.80
CA ARG A 214 12.73 4.45 2.95
C ARG A 214 13.69 3.26 2.87
N ALA A 215 14.96 3.50 2.54
CA ALA A 215 15.97 2.45 2.43
C ALA A 215 16.15 1.68 3.75
N ARG A 216 16.19 2.40 4.88
CA ARG A 216 16.27 1.80 6.21
C ARG A 216 15.03 0.98 6.52
N PHE A 217 13.84 1.52 6.27
CA PHE A 217 12.56 0.89 6.60
C PHE A 217 12.40 -0.47 5.91
N VAL A 218 12.64 -0.53 4.59
CA VAL A 218 12.48 -1.78 3.83
C VAL A 218 13.60 -2.79 4.08
N GLY A 219 14.77 -2.34 4.53
CA GLY A 219 15.91 -3.20 4.86
C GLY A 219 15.81 -3.89 6.23
N LEU A 220 14.84 -3.53 7.07
CA LEU A 220 14.66 -4.14 8.38
C LEU A 220 13.94 -5.50 8.26
N LYS A 221 14.49 -6.55 8.89
CA LYS A 221 13.88 -7.91 8.99
C LYS A 221 12.43 -7.93 9.49
N ALA A 222 12.01 -6.88 10.19
CA ALA A 222 10.64 -6.61 10.60
C ALA A 222 10.47 -5.10 10.70
N GLY A 223 10.55 -4.38 9.57
CA GLY A 223 10.42 -2.92 9.47
C GLY A 223 9.05 -2.40 9.91
N GLY A 224 8.70 -2.62 11.18
CA GLY A 224 7.41 -2.36 11.78
C GLY A 224 6.24 -3.21 11.27
N LEU A 225 6.35 -3.82 10.08
CA LEU A 225 5.34 -4.71 9.49
C LEU A 225 5.72 -6.18 9.70
N ARG A 226 4.86 -6.93 10.39
CA ARG A 226 5.09 -8.35 10.66
C ARG A 226 4.96 -9.19 9.38
N HIS A 227 5.75 -10.26 9.25
CA HIS A 227 5.66 -11.23 8.14
C HIS A 227 5.81 -10.66 6.72
N ILE A 228 6.46 -9.51 6.56
CA ILE A 228 6.78 -8.92 5.26
C ILE A 228 8.28 -9.07 4.97
N LYS A 229 8.63 -9.51 3.76
CA LYS A 229 10.02 -9.66 3.35
C LYS A 229 10.77 -8.33 3.31
N GLN A 230 12.01 -8.35 3.77
CA GLN A 230 12.94 -7.23 3.65
C GLN A 230 13.49 -7.12 2.23
N ILE A 231 13.93 -5.92 1.86
CA ILE A 231 14.69 -5.64 0.65
C ILE A 231 16.15 -5.42 1.03
N SER A 232 17.03 -6.32 0.58
CA SER A 232 18.47 -6.16 0.64
C SER A 232 18.96 -5.51 -0.64
N LEU A 233 19.58 -4.32 -0.51
CA LEU A 233 20.30 -3.65 -1.59
C LEU A 233 21.65 -4.31 -1.91
N ARG A 234 22.08 -5.29 -1.11
CA ARG A 234 23.24 -6.14 -1.42
C ARG A 234 22.75 -7.41 -2.08
N ASP A 235 23.53 -7.93 -3.02
CA ASP A 235 23.22 -9.20 -3.68
C ASP A 235 23.19 -10.34 -2.64
N GLN A 236 22.03 -10.98 -2.51
CA GLN A 236 21.78 -12.13 -1.65
C GLN A 236 21.22 -13.31 -2.45
N GLY A 237 21.51 -13.39 -3.76
CA GLY A 237 21.05 -14.47 -4.63
C GLY A 237 19.63 -14.30 -5.17
N SER A 238 19.07 -13.08 -5.09
CA SER A 238 17.84 -12.71 -5.78
C SER A 238 17.90 -11.25 -6.26
N THR A 239 17.40 -11.00 -7.48
CA THR A 239 17.42 -9.66 -8.07
C THR A 239 16.57 -8.69 -7.26
N LEU A 240 16.94 -7.40 -7.26
CA LEU A 240 16.22 -6.36 -6.53
C LEU A 240 14.73 -6.31 -6.91
N GLY A 241 14.42 -6.42 -8.20
CA GLY A 241 13.03 -6.51 -8.68
C GLY A 241 12.26 -7.71 -8.12
N THR A 242 12.92 -8.85 -7.94
CA THR A 242 12.30 -10.04 -7.31
C THR A 242 12.00 -9.79 -5.83
N GLN A 243 12.91 -9.12 -5.11
CA GLN A 243 12.70 -8.80 -3.69
C GLN A 243 11.54 -7.82 -3.50
N VAL A 244 11.44 -6.80 -4.37
CA VAL A 244 10.33 -5.83 -4.38
C VAL A 244 9.01 -6.50 -4.73
N ALA A 245 8.98 -7.35 -5.76
CA ALA A 245 7.79 -8.13 -6.13
C ALA A 245 7.30 -8.98 -4.95
N ASP A 246 8.21 -9.71 -4.31
CA ASP A 246 7.92 -10.54 -3.16
C ASP A 246 7.32 -9.74 -2.00
N ARG A 247 7.90 -8.58 -1.68
CA ARG A 247 7.41 -7.69 -0.63
C ARG A 247 6.01 -7.13 -0.95
N ILE A 248 5.78 -6.67 -2.18
CA ILE A 248 4.48 -6.16 -2.63
C ILE A 248 3.42 -7.27 -2.57
N TYR A 249 3.75 -8.49 -2.99
CA TYR A 249 2.85 -9.64 -2.92
C TYR A 249 2.48 -9.99 -1.48
N ASP A 250 3.47 -10.04 -0.57
CA ASP A 250 3.22 -10.34 0.84
C ASP A 250 2.29 -9.28 1.47
N LEU A 251 2.48 -8.00 1.15
CA LEU A 251 1.62 -6.90 1.59
C LEU A 251 0.20 -7.03 1.04
N ARG A 252 0.04 -7.27 -0.27
CA ARG A 252 -1.26 -7.50 -0.88
C ARG A 252 -1.99 -8.62 -0.17
N CYS A 253 -1.31 -9.75 0.07
CA CYS A 253 -1.90 -10.89 0.78
C CYS A 253 -2.38 -10.49 2.18
N ARG A 254 -1.57 -9.76 2.95
CA ARG A 254 -1.96 -9.32 4.30
C ARG A 254 -3.10 -8.30 4.31
N ILE A 255 -3.28 -7.54 3.24
CA ILE A 255 -4.38 -6.56 3.15
C ILE A 255 -5.70 -7.24 2.79
N VAL A 256 -5.70 -8.23 1.88
CA VAL A 256 -6.96 -8.80 1.34
C VAL A 256 -7.29 -10.20 1.82
N HIS A 257 -6.30 -11.00 2.23
CA HIS A 257 -6.49 -12.39 2.62
C HIS A 257 -6.24 -12.59 4.11
N ALA A 258 -7.31 -12.74 4.88
CA ALA A 258 -7.23 -13.37 6.19
C ALA A 258 -7.09 -14.88 5.98
N LYS A 259 -5.94 -15.47 6.34
CA LYS A 259 -5.78 -16.92 6.24
C LYS A 259 -6.30 -17.57 7.52
N ASP A 260 -7.58 -17.96 7.53
CA ASP A 260 -8.31 -18.58 8.67
C ASP A 260 -7.88 -20.03 9.04
N GLY A 261 -6.58 -20.34 8.95
CA GLY A 261 -6.03 -21.67 9.27
C GLY A 261 -5.20 -21.67 10.57
N GLY A 262 -5.47 -22.61 11.48
CA GLY A 262 -4.87 -22.75 12.81
C GLY A 262 -3.39 -23.17 12.88
N GLY A 263 -2.49 -22.52 12.14
CA GLY A 263 -1.04 -22.81 12.15
C GLY A 263 -0.18 -21.74 12.85
N PRO A 264 1.02 -22.08 13.35
CA PRO A 264 1.89 -21.20 14.16
C PRO A 264 2.62 -20.07 13.39
N SER A 265 2.33 -19.87 12.11
CA SER A 265 2.87 -18.76 11.30
C SER A 265 1.73 -18.00 10.61
N ARG A 266 0.85 -17.42 11.43
CA ARG A 266 -0.25 -16.55 10.99
C ARG A 266 0.31 -15.17 10.66
N ALA A 267 0.35 -14.81 9.39
CA ALA A 267 0.42 -13.40 9.03
C ALA A 267 -0.94 -12.78 9.31
N GLU A 268 -1.02 -11.96 10.35
CA GLU A 268 -2.23 -11.25 10.78
C GLU A 268 -2.72 -10.29 9.68
N LEU A 269 -4.04 -10.19 9.49
CA LEU A 269 -4.65 -9.27 8.54
C LEU A 269 -4.25 -7.83 8.88
N LEU A 270 -3.81 -7.07 7.89
CA LEU A 270 -3.49 -5.66 8.06
C LEU A 270 -4.80 -4.86 8.03
N LEU A 271 -5.17 -4.25 9.16
CA LEU A 271 -6.42 -3.52 9.32
C LEU A 271 -6.29 -2.04 8.89
N PRO A 272 -7.30 -1.45 8.23
CA PRO A 272 -7.25 -0.07 7.72
C PRO A 272 -6.90 1.02 8.75
N PHE A 273 -7.24 0.80 10.02
CA PHE A 273 -7.03 1.76 11.12
C PHE A 273 -6.03 1.26 12.16
N GLY A 274 -5.42 0.10 11.94
CA GLY A 274 -4.44 -0.48 12.85
C GLY A 274 -3.09 0.25 12.80
N PRO A 275 -2.20 0.01 13.78
CA PRO A 275 -0.89 0.65 13.86
C PRO A 275 -0.02 0.39 12.62
N GLU A 276 -0.12 -0.80 12.04
CA GLU A 276 0.65 -1.16 10.84
C GLU A 276 0.21 -0.39 9.58
N ALA A 277 -1.05 0.03 9.46
CA ALA A 277 -1.51 0.82 8.32
C ALA A 277 -0.78 2.17 8.22
N LYS A 278 -0.36 2.73 9.36
CA LYS A 278 0.39 3.99 9.46
C LYS A 278 1.83 3.86 8.96
N LEU A 279 2.34 2.63 8.85
CA LEU A 279 3.71 2.34 8.43
C LEU A 279 3.82 2.07 6.92
N LEU A 280 2.70 2.03 6.20
CA LEU A 280 2.67 1.69 4.77
C LEU A 280 3.21 2.79 3.85
N SER A 281 3.56 3.98 4.35
CA SER A 281 3.97 5.12 3.52
C SER A 281 5.08 4.77 2.53
N HIS A 282 6.18 4.18 3.02
CA HIS A 282 7.33 3.79 2.19
C HIS A 282 6.98 2.67 1.20
N ASP A 283 6.13 1.73 1.59
CA ASP A 283 5.67 0.65 0.70
C ASP A 283 4.74 1.15 -0.40
N ILE A 284 3.88 2.12 -0.08
CA ILE A 284 3.03 2.82 -1.04
C ILE A 284 3.87 3.61 -2.03
N GLU A 285 4.94 4.28 -1.59
CA GLU A 285 5.88 4.98 -2.48
C GLU A 285 6.56 4.02 -3.47
N ILE A 286 6.98 2.85 -3.01
CA ILE A 286 7.57 1.81 -3.87
C ILE A 286 6.54 1.27 -4.84
N ALA A 287 5.33 0.93 -4.36
CA ALA A 287 4.24 0.46 -5.23
C ALA A 287 3.88 1.52 -6.29
N ARG A 288 3.82 2.80 -5.91
CA ARG A 288 3.59 3.92 -6.83
C ARG A 288 4.69 4.01 -7.89
N PHE A 289 5.96 3.92 -7.49
CA PHE A 289 7.10 3.98 -8.40
C PHE A 289 7.06 2.82 -9.41
N VAL A 290 6.83 1.60 -8.94
CA VAL A 290 6.70 0.41 -9.80
C VAL A 290 5.52 0.57 -10.75
N ALA A 291 4.34 0.97 -10.25
CA ALA A 291 3.15 1.18 -11.08
C ALA A 291 3.38 2.24 -12.17
N GLN A 292 4.10 3.31 -11.84
CA GLN A 292 4.50 4.35 -12.79
C GLN A 292 5.43 3.79 -13.88
N LYS A 293 6.45 3.01 -13.50
CA LYS A 293 7.37 2.37 -14.47
C LYS A 293 6.65 1.38 -15.38
N VAL A 294 5.72 0.59 -14.84
CA VAL A 294 4.86 -0.34 -15.61
C VAL A 294 3.97 0.42 -16.61
N LEU A 295 3.34 1.53 -16.19
CA LEU A 295 2.56 2.38 -17.10
C LEU A 295 3.42 2.98 -18.22
N ILE A 296 4.64 3.42 -17.92
CA ILE A 296 5.57 3.98 -18.91
C ILE A 296 6.03 2.88 -19.88
N ALA A 297 6.42 1.72 -19.37
CA ALA A 297 6.90 0.59 -20.18
C ALA A 297 5.82 -0.01 -21.11
N SER A 298 4.55 0.21 -20.79
CA SER A 298 3.40 -0.21 -21.59
C SER A 298 2.82 0.89 -22.48
N ALA A 299 3.36 2.11 -22.39
CA ALA A 299 2.85 3.26 -23.15
C ALA A 299 3.13 3.15 -24.65
N ARG A 300 2.33 3.83 -25.45
CA ARG A 300 2.48 3.90 -26.91
C ARG A 300 2.71 5.33 -27.36
N THR A 301 3.59 5.55 -28.33
CA THR A 301 3.78 6.87 -28.95
C THR A 301 2.47 7.31 -29.62
N THR A 302 2.11 8.59 -29.47
CA THR A 302 0.90 9.15 -30.08
C THR A 302 1.22 10.46 -30.79
N THR A 303 0.67 10.62 -31.99
CA THR A 303 0.53 11.90 -32.67
C THR A 303 -0.88 12.38 -32.35
N TRP A 304 -1.02 13.37 -31.47
CA TRP A 304 -2.34 13.97 -31.18
C TRP A 304 -2.82 14.74 -32.41
N THR A 305 -3.35 14.01 -33.38
CA THR A 305 -3.95 14.48 -34.63
C THR A 305 -5.45 14.37 -34.54
#